data_AF-A0A1V6PCB2-F1
#
_entry.id   AF-A0A1V6PCB2-F1
#
_cell.length_a   1.000
_cell.length_b   1.000
_cell.length_c   1.000
_cell.angle_alpha   90.00
_cell.angle_beta   90.00
_cell.angle_gamma   90.00
#
_symmetry.space_group_name_H-M   'P 1'
#
loop_
_entity.id
_entity.type
_entity.pdbx_description
1 polymer ?
#
loop_
_entity_poly.entity_id
_entity_poly.type
_entity_poly.pdbx_seq_one_letter_code
_entity_poly.pdbx_strand_id
1 'polypeptide(L)'
;MAAGVSGLTTALLLSKDPKYKIIVTAKHMPGDYDIEYASPWARANYMPVSYTGTDSAEWDKNTWGPLEELARNHPVAVCHGGLFAELLSPSPWFKDVVPNFHSLPKRELGPEIDHGVSFMSVCINTAIYLPWLVSQYLKRGVNFKRAVFDHILDAKNPGVHSSDKVHLIVNCTGLMASKIGGVEDKAVVPARGQIVVVRNDAGKMLSISGTDDGDDEACYVMTRAAGGGTILGGCYQKGNWDGNVDPTLAIRIMKRAVKLCPELTNGKGMEHLDIVRHGVGLRPV
;
A
#
# COMPACT_ATOMS: atom_id res chain seq x y z
N MET A 1 -8.49 13.53 -10.73
CA MET A 1 -9.57 12.52 -10.72
C MET A 1 -9.11 11.33 -9.91
N ALA A 2 -9.99 10.77 -9.08
CA ALA A 2 -9.78 9.75 -8.04
C ALA A 2 -9.10 10.25 -6.75
N ALA A 3 -9.46 9.64 -5.62
CA ALA A 3 -9.02 9.99 -4.27
C ALA A 3 -8.27 8.83 -3.57
N GLY A 4 -7.53 8.04 -4.35
CA GLY A 4 -6.52 7.11 -3.81
C GLY A 4 -5.23 7.84 -3.45
N VAL A 5 -4.24 7.11 -2.93
CA VAL A 5 -2.95 7.70 -2.50
C VAL A 5 -2.29 8.53 -3.62
N SER A 6 -2.32 8.06 -4.87
CA SER A 6 -1.77 8.81 -6.01
C SER A 6 -2.51 10.13 -6.21
N GLY A 7 -3.84 10.11 -6.33
CA GLY A 7 -4.64 11.32 -6.57
C GLY A 7 -4.59 12.32 -5.41
N LEU A 8 -4.62 11.80 -4.18
CA LEU A 8 -4.45 12.61 -2.98
C LEU A 8 -3.04 13.24 -3.00
N THR A 9 -1.96 12.45 -2.93
CA THR A 9 -0.59 12.98 -2.84
C THR A 9 -0.28 13.96 -3.98
N THR A 10 -0.70 13.69 -5.22
CA THR A 10 -0.52 14.63 -6.33
C THR A 10 -1.27 15.95 -6.11
N ALA A 11 -2.53 15.90 -5.68
CA ALA A 11 -3.27 17.11 -5.32
C ALA A 11 -2.56 17.91 -4.20
N LEU A 12 -1.79 17.26 -3.32
CA LEU A 12 -1.24 17.88 -2.13
C LEU A 12 -0.04 18.69 -2.53
N LEU A 13 0.81 18.07 -3.34
CA LEU A 13 1.98 18.70 -3.91
C LEU A 13 1.57 19.87 -4.82
N LEU A 14 0.55 19.69 -5.67
CA LEU A 14 0.03 20.78 -6.50
C LEU A 14 -0.56 21.91 -5.63
N SER A 15 -1.25 21.61 -4.52
CA SER A 15 -1.85 22.63 -3.65
C SER A 15 -0.84 23.50 -2.89
N LYS A 16 0.46 23.15 -2.95
CA LYS A 16 1.53 24.00 -2.40
C LYS A 16 1.78 25.23 -3.28
N ASP A 17 1.43 25.17 -4.56
CA ASP A 17 1.54 26.31 -5.47
C ASP A 17 0.17 27.02 -5.59
N PRO A 18 0.04 28.26 -5.08
CA PRO A 18 -1.24 28.96 -5.00
C PRO A 18 -1.84 29.30 -6.37
N LYS A 19 -1.09 29.16 -7.46
CA LYS A 19 -1.61 29.36 -8.82
C LYS A 19 -2.62 28.29 -9.22
N TYR A 20 -2.58 27.11 -8.60
CA TYR A 20 -3.47 26.01 -8.92
C TYR A 20 -4.74 26.05 -8.05
N LYS A 21 -5.89 26.16 -8.71
CA LYS A 21 -7.20 25.88 -8.10
C LYS A 21 -7.55 24.42 -8.36
N ILE A 22 -7.58 23.62 -7.29
CA ILE A 22 -7.67 22.16 -7.38
C ILE A 22 -9.04 21.69 -6.89
N ILE A 23 -9.62 20.77 -7.64
CA ILE A 23 -10.82 20.04 -7.26
C ILE A 23 -10.53 18.55 -7.41
N VAL A 24 -10.77 17.77 -6.36
CA VAL A 24 -10.63 16.33 -6.37
C VAL A 24 -12.02 15.71 -6.58
N THR A 25 -12.21 15.09 -7.73
CA THR A 25 -13.42 14.34 -8.08
C THR A 25 -13.14 12.83 -8.00
N ALA A 26 -14.00 12.06 -7.32
CA ALA A 26 -13.80 10.62 -7.20
C ALA A 26 -15.11 9.85 -6.96
N LYS A 27 -15.17 8.60 -7.44
CA LYS A 27 -16.26 7.64 -7.11
C LYS A 27 -16.18 7.25 -5.63
N HIS A 28 -15.00 6.78 -5.23
CA HIS A 28 -14.68 6.36 -3.86
C HIS A 28 -13.76 7.37 -3.17
N MET A 29 -13.97 7.58 -1.88
CA MET A 29 -13.23 8.50 -1.02
C MET A 29 -12.67 7.77 0.21
N PRO A 30 -11.67 8.35 0.91
CA PRO A 30 -11.19 7.79 2.18
C PRO A 30 -12.34 7.55 3.17
N GLY A 31 -12.44 6.32 3.68
CA GLY A 31 -13.57 5.82 4.47
C GLY A 31 -14.37 4.74 3.75
N ASP A 32 -14.36 4.73 2.42
CA ASP A 32 -15.01 3.68 1.62
C ASP A 32 -14.12 2.44 1.52
N TYR A 33 -14.76 1.27 1.43
CA TYR A 33 -14.14 0.00 1.07
C TYR A 33 -14.85 -0.55 -0.16
N ASP A 34 -14.14 -0.61 -1.29
CA ASP A 34 -14.66 -1.11 -2.55
C ASP A 34 -13.53 -1.73 -3.36
N ILE A 35 -13.83 -2.77 -4.16
CA ILE A 35 -12.81 -3.50 -4.93
C ILE A 35 -12.15 -2.63 -6.01
N GLU A 36 -12.83 -1.60 -6.50
CA GLU A 36 -12.28 -0.62 -7.44
C GLU A 36 -11.42 0.46 -6.74
N TYR A 37 -11.33 0.44 -5.41
CA TYR A 37 -10.58 1.41 -4.61
C TYR A 37 -9.45 0.73 -3.84
N ALA A 38 -8.26 0.65 -4.45
CA ALA A 38 -7.13 -0.12 -3.91
C ALA A 38 -6.53 0.42 -2.60
N SER A 39 -6.54 1.75 -2.39
CA SER A 39 -5.74 2.38 -1.32
C SER A 39 -6.10 1.93 0.11
N PRO A 40 -7.39 1.75 0.50
CA PRO A 40 -7.75 1.26 1.84
C PRO A 40 -7.32 -0.18 2.12
N TRP A 41 -7.22 -1.02 1.07
CA TRP A 41 -6.81 -2.42 1.16
C TRP A 41 -5.29 -2.60 1.30
N ALA A 42 -4.51 -1.58 0.93
CA ALA A 42 -3.06 -1.64 1.04
C ALA A 42 -2.63 -1.85 2.50
N ARG A 43 -1.47 -2.49 2.69
CA ARG A 43 -1.01 -2.89 4.02
C ARG A 43 -0.80 -1.69 4.95
N ALA A 44 0.00 -0.66 4.67
CA ALA A 44 1.03 -0.43 3.66
C ALA A 44 2.36 -0.15 4.39
N ASN A 45 3.50 -0.47 3.80
CA ASN A 45 4.83 -0.17 4.36
C ASN A 45 5.74 0.42 3.29
N TYR A 46 6.88 0.99 3.71
CA TYR A 46 7.95 1.34 2.80
C TYR A 46 8.90 0.15 2.63
N MET A 47 8.81 -0.52 1.49
CA MET A 47 9.66 -1.66 1.14
C MET A 47 9.91 -1.58 -0.36
N PRO A 48 11.02 -0.97 -0.80
CA PRO A 48 11.32 -0.84 -2.21
C PRO A 48 11.41 -2.20 -2.90
N VAL A 49 10.80 -2.30 -4.08
CA VAL A 49 10.80 -3.50 -4.94
C VAL A 49 11.18 -3.18 -6.40
N SER A 50 11.59 -1.93 -6.63
CA SER A 50 11.92 -1.40 -7.94
C SER A 50 13.37 -1.65 -8.33
N TYR A 51 13.58 -1.99 -9.60
CA TYR A 51 14.91 -2.23 -10.13
C TYR A 51 15.82 -0.99 -10.11
N THR A 52 17.07 -1.21 -9.70
CA THR A 52 18.12 -0.16 -9.70
C THR A 52 18.21 0.50 -11.08
N GLY A 53 18.26 1.83 -11.12
CA GLY A 53 18.38 2.59 -12.37
C GLY A 53 17.07 2.80 -13.14
N THR A 54 15.92 2.43 -12.56
CA THR A 54 14.59 2.74 -13.13
C THR A 54 13.99 4.00 -12.51
N ASP A 55 13.06 4.65 -13.21
CA ASP A 55 12.29 5.77 -12.66
C ASP A 55 11.57 5.39 -11.36
N SER A 56 11.12 4.14 -11.24
CA SER A 56 10.49 3.62 -10.02
C SER A 56 11.43 3.60 -8.82
N ALA A 57 12.72 3.29 -9.03
CA ALA A 57 13.71 3.36 -7.95
C ALA A 57 13.95 4.80 -7.48
N GLU A 58 13.96 5.77 -8.40
CA GLU A 58 14.02 7.18 -8.05
C GLU A 58 12.75 7.65 -7.33
N TRP A 59 11.56 7.17 -7.71
CA TRP A 59 10.32 7.46 -6.98
C TRP A 59 10.32 6.86 -5.58
N ASP A 60 10.73 5.60 -5.42
CA ASP A 60 10.87 4.95 -4.12
C ASP A 60 11.84 5.75 -3.23
N LYS A 61 13.02 6.10 -3.77
CA LYS A 61 14.03 6.90 -3.05
C LYS A 61 13.49 8.26 -2.61
N ASN A 62 12.84 9.00 -3.51
CA ASN A 62 12.29 10.33 -3.22
C ASN A 62 11.07 10.29 -2.29
N THR A 63 10.44 9.12 -2.12
CA THR A 63 9.30 8.93 -1.22
C THR A 63 9.73 8.69 0.23
N TRP A 64 10.94 8.16 0.47
CA TRP A 64 11.41 7.88 1.83
C TRP A 64 11.42 9.12 2.72
N GLY A 65 12.09 10.20 2.28
CA GLY A 65 12.26 11.42 3.10
C GLY A 65 10.94 11.98 3.64
N PRO A 66 9.92 12.23 2.79
CA PRO A 66 8.61 12.67 3.25
C PRO A 66 7.91 11.68 4.18
N LEU A 67 8.01 10.38 3.95
CA LEU A 67 7.40 9.37 4.83
C LEU A 67 8.09 9.32 6.19
N GLU A 68 9.41 9.44 6.22
CA GLU A 68 10.21 9.48 7.43
C GLU A 68 9.91 10.75 8.25
N GLU A 69 9.81 11.91 7.60
CA GLU A 69 9.42 13.17 8.25
C GLU A 69 8.03 13.06 8.89
N LEU A 70 7.07 12.46 8.18
CA LEU A 70 5.74 12.21 8.71
C LEU A 70 5.79 11.24 9.91
N ALA A 71 6.63 10.21 9.86
CA ALA A 71 6.78 9.25 10.94
C ALA A 71 7.44 9.80 12.20
N ARG A 72 8.33 10.78 12.07
CA ARG A 72 8.95 11.46 13.23
C ARG A 72 7.97 12.42 13.91
N ASN A 73 7.14 13.09 13.12
CA ASN A 73 6.24 14.16 13.61
C ASN A 73 4.81 13.69 13.91
N HIS A 74 4.46 12.48 13.46
CA HIS A 74 3.16 11.85 13.67
C HIS A 74 3.37 10.36 13.97
N PRO A 75 2.55 9.71 14.82
CA PRO A 75 2.76 8.33 15.22
C PRO A 75 2.61 7.38 14.03
N VAL A 76 3.73 7.07 13.38
CA VAL A 76 3.87 6.02 12.38
C VAL A 76 4.83 4.98 12.97
N ALA A 77 4.45 3.71 12.89
CA ALA A 77 5.24 2.63 13.48
C ALA A 77 6.55 2.48 12.70
N VAL A 78 7.65 2.52 13.44
CA VAL A 78 9.02 2.30 12.98
C VAL A 78 9.37 0.84 13.22
N CYS A 79 9.78 0.08 12.19
CA CYS A 79 10.01 -1.36 12.35
C CYS A 79 11.10 -1.95 11.44
N HIS A 80 11.60 -3.13 11.87
CA HIS A 80 12.75 -3.89 11.37
C HIS A 80 12.35 -5.06 10.44
N GLY A 81 12.91 -5.14 9.21
CA GLY A 81 13.17 -6.42 8.49
C GLY A 81 12.35 -6.81 7.25
N GLY A 82 13.00 -7.40 6.22
CA GLY A 82 12.35 -8.09 5.09
C GLY A 82 13.29 -8.75 4.06
N LEU A 83 12.90 -9.93 3.55
CA LEU A 83 13.53 -10.72 2.44
C LEU A 83 12.68 -10.64 1.16
N PHE A 84 13.29 -10.36 -0.01
CA PHE A 84 12.63 -10.29 -1.34
C PHE A 84 13.59 -10.67 -2.49
N ALA A 85 13.08 -10.77 -3.73
CA ALA A 85 13.82 -11.20 -4.92
C ALA A 85 14.93 -10.25 -5.41
N GLU A 86 14.76 -8.91 -5.33
CA GLU A 86 15.91 -7.98 -5.48
C GLU A 86 16.79 -7.91 -4.23
N LEU A 87 16.28 -8.41 -3.12
CA LEU A 87 16.97 -8.64 -1.85
C LEU A 87 17.78 -9.94 -1.83
N LEU A 88 17.71 -10.74 -2.90
CA LEU A 88 18.74 -11.74 -3.21
C LEU A 88 20.06 -11.05 -3.53
N SER A 89 20.04 -9.75 -3.86
CA SER A 89 21.25 -8.96 -3.82
C SER A 89 21.64 -8.76 -2.35
N PRO A 90 22.82 -9.24 -1.92
CA PRO A 90 23.36 -8.90 -0.60
C PRO A 90 23.64 -7.40 -0.43
N SER A 91 23.47 -6.60 -1.49
CA SER A 91 23.61 -5.15 -1.51
C SER A 91 22.48 -4.51 -2.32
N PRO A 92 21.25 -4.41 -1.80
CA PRO A 92 20.16 -3.72 -2.48
C PRO A 92 20.45 -2.21 -2.53
N TRP A 93 19.95 -1.51 -3.57
CA TRP A 93 20.22 -0.09 -3.76
C TRP A 93 19.68 0.79 -2.63
N PHE A 94 18.60 0.37 -1.96
CA PHE A 94 17.97 1.13 -0.89
C PHE A 94 18.74 1.09 0.44
N LYS A 95 19.82 0.31 0.54
CA LYS A 95 20.64 0.19 1.76
C LYS A 95 21.16 1.53 2.29
N ASP A 96 21.43 2.47 1.38
CA ASP A 96 21.95 3.80 1.69
C ASP A 96 20.83 4.86 1.86
N VAL A 97 19.57 4.44 1.69
CA VAL A 97 18.37 5.29 1.83
C VAL A 97 17.72 5.07 3.19
N VAL A 98 17.59 3.81 3.60
CA VAL A 98 16.90 3.46 4.84
C VAL A 98 17.86 3.43 6.04
N PRO A 99 17.44 3.91 7.22
CA PRO A 99 18.26 3.89 8.42
C PRO A 99 18.48 2.48 8.97
N ASN A 100 19.58 2.31 9.71
CA ASN A 100 19.94 1.08 10.43
C ASN A 100 19.99 -0.19 9.56
N PHE A 101 20.29 -0.05 8.26
CA PHE A 101 20.45 -1.19 7.37
C PHE A 101 21.64 -2.06 7.77
N HIS A 102 21.42 -3.36 7.91
CA HIS A 102 22.47 -4.35 8.09
C HIS A 102 22.02 -5.73 7.61
N SER A 103 22.98 -6.53 7.15
CA SER A 103 22.75 -7.94 6.85
C SER A 103 22.69 -8.76 8.14
N LEU A 104 21.74 -9.70 8.20
CA LEU A 104 21.60 -10.63 9.31
C LEU A 104 22.65 -11.75 9.19
N PRO A 105 23.31 -12.14 10.29
CA PRO A 105 24.28 -13.23 10.27
C PRO A 105 23.57 -14.58 10.07
N LYS A 106 24.22 -15.53 9.37
CA LYS A 106 23.63 -16.83 9.02
C LYS A 106 23.06 -17.61 10.22
N ARG A 107 23.63 -17.44 11.42
CA ARG A 107 23.17 -18.07 12.67
C ARG A 107 21.79 -17.59 13.15
N GLU A 108 21.36 -16.40 12.71
CA GLU A 108 20.05 -15.81 13.03
C GLU A 108 19.01 -16.10 11.95
N LEU A 109 19.44 -16.75 10.85
CA LEU A 109 18.58 -17.13 9.74
C LEU A 109 18.04 -18.55 9.95
N GLY A 110 16.80 -18.77 9.51
CA GLY A 110 16.25 -20.12 9.40
C GLY A 110 17.04 -20.98 8.40
N PRO A 111 16.98 -22.32 8.49
CA PRO A 111 17.77 -23.23 7.67
C PRO A 111 17.56 -23.04 6.15
N GLU A 112 16.36 -22.59 5.76
CA GLU A 112 15.96 -22.37 4.36
C GLU A 112 16.23 -20.94 3.87
N ILE A 113 16.72 -20.05 4.74
CA ILE A 113 16.93 -18.64 4.41
C ILE A 113 18.39 -18.44 3.99
N ASP A 114 18.60 -18.06 2.73
CA ASP A 114 19.93 -17.85 2.18
C ASP A 114 20.60 -16.59 2.74
N HIS A 115 19.93 -15.45 2.57
CA HIS A 115 20.33 -14.12 3.01
C HIS A 115 19.17 -13.41 3.67
N GLY A 116 19.44 -12.53 4.64
CA GLY A 116 18.44 -11.64 5.19
C GLY A 116 19.01 -10.30 5.61
N VAL A 117 18.17 -9.27 5.61
CA VAL A 117 18.54 -7.92 6.04
C VAL A 117 17.55 -7.40 7.05
N SER A 118 18.02 -6.48 7.87
CA SER A 118 17.22 -5.71 8.80
C SER A 118 17.52 -4.23 8.60
N PHE A 119 16.47 -3.43 8.63
CA PHE A 119 16.55 -1.98 8.50
C PHE A 119 15.29 -1.36 9.05
N MET A 120 15.37 -0.08 9.38
CA MET A 120 14.28 0.70 9.90
C MET A 120 13.40 1.23 8.76
N SER A 121 12.09 0.99 8.85
CA SER A 121 11.09 1.42 7.86
C SER A 121 9.81 1.92 8.53
N VAL A 122 8.82 2.37 7.74
CA VAL A 122 7.52 2.89 8.18
C VAL A 122 6.38 1.91 7.86
N CYS A 123 5.42 1.78 8.78
CA CYS A 123 4.13 1.13 8.53
C CYS A 123 2.96 2.14 8.63
N ILE A 124 2.24 2.30 7.53
CA ILE A 124 1.19 3.30 7.37
C ILE A 124 -0.16 2.67 7.73
N ASN A 125 -0.84 3.28 8.71
CA ASN A 125 -2.25 3.01 8.94
C ASN A 125 -3.10 3.73 7.87
N THR A 126 -3.48 3.01 6.81
CA THR A 126 -4.21 3.60 5.67
C THR A 126 -5.56 4.19 6.06
N ALA A 127 -6.21 3.65 7.09
CA ALA A 127 -7.50 4.15 7.59
C ALA A 127 -7.39 5.52 8.28
N ILE A 128 -6.20 5.90 8.74
CA ILE A 128 -5.91 7.23 9.32
C ILE A 128 -5.22 8.12 8.28
N TYR A 129 -4.25 7.57 7.54
CA TYR A 129 -3.43 8.32 6.62
C TYR A 129 -4.22 8.92 5.45
N LEU A 130 -5.15 8.16 4.85
CA LEU A 130 -5.94 8.66 3.73
C LEU A 130 -6.88 9.81 4.15
N PRO A 131 -7.64 9.72 5.27
CA PRO A 131 -8.36 10.88 5.81
C PRO A 131 -7.44 12.01 6.28
N TRP A 132 -6.27 11.71 6.83
CA TRP A 132 -5.30 12.74 7.22
C TRP A 132 -4.87 13.55 6.00
N LEU A 133 -4.55 12.90 4.88
CA LEU A 133 -4.30 13.57 3.61
C LEU A 133 -5.47 14.50 3.30
N VAL A 134 -6.72 13.99 3.28
CA VAL A 134 -7.94 14.80 3.02
C VAL A 134 -7.97 16.06 3.88
N SER A 135 -7.68 15.93 5.18
CA SER A 135 -7.65 17.08 6.11
C SER A 135 -6.59 18.13 5.74
N GLN A 136 -5.44 17.71 5.19
CA GLN A 136 -4.39 18.65 4.76
C GLN A 136 -4.83 19.52 3.57
N TYR A 137 -5.67 18.99 2.66
CA TYR A 137 -6.16 19.80 1.54
C TYR A 137 -7.31 20.71 1.92
N LEU A 138 -8.18 20.29 2.84
CA LEU A 138 -9.27 21.14 3.32
C LEU A 138 -8.71 22.41 3.95
N LYS A 139 -7.58 22.31 4.68
CA LYS A 139 -6.85 23.47 5.21
C LYS A 139 -6.30 24.40 4.12
N ARG A 140 -6.15 23.92 2.89
CA ARG A 140 -5.63 24.65 1.72
C ARG A 140 -6.73 25.03 0.73
N GLY A 141 -8.01 24.84 1.09
CA GLY A 141 -9.16 25.22 0.26
C GLY A 141 -9.42 24.32 -0.95
N VAL A 142 -8.85 23.10 -0.99
CA VAL A 142 -9.17 22.14 -2.05
C VAL A 142 -10.55 21.55 -1.80
N ASN A 143 -11.36 21.53 -2.86
CA ASN A 143 -12.71 21.00 -2.81
C ASN A 143 -12.72 19.53 -3.23
N PHE A 144 -13.52 18.73 -2.51
CA PHE A 144 -13.80 17.34 -2.85
C PHE A 144 -15.21 17.20 -3.38
N LYS A 145 -15.39 16.35 -4.39
CA LYS A 145 -16.71 16.03 -4.93
C LYS A 145 -16.79 14.55 -5.29
N ARG A 146 -17.86 13.90 -4.84
CA ARG A 146 -18.18 12.57 -5.34
C ARG A 146 -18.74 12.67 -6.75
N ALA A 147 -18.15 11.90 -7.67
CA ALA A 147 -18.54 11.89 -9.07
C ALA A 147 -18.09 10.57 -9.74
N VAL A 148 -18.87 10.10 -10.69
CA VAL A 148 -18.56 8.97 -11.56
C VAL A 148 -18.51 9.48 -12.99
N PHE A 149 -17.57 8.97 -13.77
CA PHE A 149 -17.33 9.39 -15.14
C PHE A 149 -17.14 8.16 -16.01
N ASP A 150 -17.75 8.18 -17.19
CA ASP A 150 -17.58 7.12 -18.19
C ASP A 150 -16.39 7.45 -19.10
N HIS A 151 -16.06 8.74 -19.28
CA HIS A 151 -14.93 9.23 -20.05
C HIS A 151 -14.12 10.27 -19.25
N ILE A 152 -12.78 10.33 -19.43
CA ILE A 152 -11.94 11.26 -18.66
C ILE A 152 -12.34 12.73 -18.82
N LEU A 153 -12.81 13.11 -20.02
CA LEU A 153 -13.21 14.48 -20.33
C LEU A 153 -14.51 14.91 -19.64
N ASP A 154 -15.30 13.98 -19.11
CA ASP A 154 -16.52 14.31 -18.36
C ASP A 154 -16.22 15.11 -17.08
N ALA A 155 -14.99 15.01 -16.58
CA ALA A 155 -14.52 15.82 -15.46
C ALA A 155 -14.46 17.33 -15.79
N LYS A 156 -14.56 17.72 -17.07
CA LYS A 156 -14.65 19.13 -17.50
C LYS A 156 -16.08 19.66 -17.57
N ASN A 157 -17.09 18.82 -17.32
CA ASN A 157 -18.48 19.23 -17.45
C ASN A 157 -18.79 20.32 -16.42
N PRO A 158 -19.49 21.42 -16.79
CA PRO A 158 -19.77 22.54 -15.88
C PRO A 158 -20.50 22.14 -14.59
N GLY A 159 -21.27 21.05 -14.60
CA GLY A 159 -21.94 20.51 -13.41
C GLY A 159 -20.98 19.87 -12.39
N VAL A 160 -19.71 19.66 -12.73
CA VAL A 160 -18.70 19.00 -11.88
C VAL A 160 -17.95 20.01 -11.02
N HIS A 161 -17.58 21.18 -11.57
CA HIS A 161 -16.78 22.19 -10.89
C HIS A 161 -17.39 23.59 -11.03
N SER A 162 -17.15 24.46 -10.04
CA SER A 162 -17.62 25.86 -10.08
C SER A 162 -16.77 26.79 -10.97
N SER A 163 -15.68 26.29 -11.56
CA SER A 163 -14.82 27.06 -12.47
C SER A 163 -15.41 27.11 -13.88
N ASP A 164 -15.27 28.23 -14.58
CA ASP A 164 -15.70 28.35 -15.99
C ASP A 164 -14.89 27.45 -16.93
N LYS A 165 -13.68 27.03 -16.52
CA LYS A 165 -12.76 26.23 -17.34
C LYS A 165 -11.89 25.29 -16.51
N VAL A 166 -11.71 24.07 -17.01
CA VAL A 166 -10.69 23.10 -16.55
C VAL A 166 -9.52 23.09 -17.53
N HIS A 167 -8.34 23.45 -17.04
CA HIS A 167 -7.11 23.54 -17.82
C HIS A 167 -6.39 22.19 -17.95
N LEU A 168 -6.42 21.39 -16.88
CA LEU A 168 -5.70 20.12 -16.79
C LEU A 168 -6.54 19.10 -16.04
N ILE A 169 -6.50 17.86 -16.50
CA ILE A 169 -7.00 16.70 -15.76
C ILE A 169 -5.79 15.86 -15.39
N VAL A 170 -5.62 15.62 -14.09
CA VAL A 170 -4.69 14.61 -13.59
C VAL A 170 -5.48 13.32 -13.36
N ASN A 171 -5.21 12.31 -14.20
CA ASN A 171 -5.86 11.00 -14.10
C ASN A 171 -5.12 10.12 -13.07
N CYS A 172 -5.75 9.84 -11.93
CA CYS A 172 -5.21 8.95 -10.90
C CYS A 172 -6.14 7.76 -10.63
N THR A 173 -6.89 7.32 -11.64
CA THR A 173 -7.95 6.28 -11.52
C THR A 173 -7.43 4.86 -11.27
N GLY A 174 -6.11 4.66 -11.24
CA GLY A 174 -5.50 3.37 -10.94
C GLY A 174 -6.00 2.28 -11.87
N LEU A 175 -6.57 1.22 -11.31
CA LEU A 175 -7.03 0.05 -12.07
C LEU A 175 -8.12 0.42 -13.09
N MET A 176 -8.92 1.45 -12.81
CA MET A 176 -9.99 1.89 -13.71
C MET A 176 -9.46 2.62 -14.96
N ALA A 177 -8.17 2.95 -15.03
CA ALA A 177 -7.54 3.41 -16.27
C ALA A 177 -7.68 2.40 -17.41
N SER A 178 -7.83 1.10 -17.09
CA SER A 178 -8.07 0.03 -18.07
C SER A 178 -9.45 0.09 -18.76
N LYS A 179 -10.41 0.81 -18.15
CA LYS A 179 -11.82 0.82 -18.56
C LYS A 179 -12.39 2.20 -18.86
N ILE A 180 -11.89 3.27 -18.23
CA ILE A 180 -12.44 4.62 -18.43
C ILE A 180 -12.17 5.11 -19.85
N GLY A 181 -13.21 5.63 -20.51
CA GLY A 181 -13.15 6.12 -21.88
C GLY A 181 -12.10 7.22 -22.04
N GLY A 182 -11.42 7.21 -23.18
CA GLY A 182 -10.33 8.13 -23.50
C GLY A 182 -8.98 7.74 -22.88
N VAL A 183 -8.92 6.63 -22.15
CA VAL A 183 -7.67 6.02 -21.65
C VAL A 183 -7.63 4.55 -22.04
N GLU A 184 -8.55 3.74 -21.50
CA GLU A 184 -8.73 2.31 -21.84
C GLU A 184 -7.44 1.49 -21.90
N ASP A 185 -6.48 1.78 -21.01
CA ASP A 185 -5.13 1.23 -21.06
C ASP A 185 -5.12 -0.29 -20.77
N LYS A 186 -4.92 -1.09 -21.81
CA LYS A 186 -4.93 -2.55 -21.72
C LYS A 186 -3.70 -3.15 -21.04
N ALA A 187 -2.65 -2.36 -20.81
CA ALA A 187 -1.50 -2.79 -20.03
C ALA A 187 -1.83 -2.85 -18.53
N VAL A 188 -2.80 -2.06 -18.07
CA VAL A 188 -3.22 -2.01 -16.67
C VAL A 188 -4.07 -3.24 -16.33
N VAL A 189 -3.57 -4.08 -15.43
CA VAL A 189 -4.20 -5.33 -15.01
C VAL A 189 -4.24 -5.44 -13.49
N PRO A 190 -5.20 -6.18 -12.90
CA PRO A 190 -5.21 -6.37 -11.46
C PRO A 190 -4.12 -7.36 -11.04
N ALA A 191 -3.58 -7.20 -9.85
CA ALA A 191 -3.03 -8.31 -9.08
C ALA A 191 -3.75 -8.41 -7.74
N ARG A 192 -4.59 -9.44 -7.60
CA ARG A 192 -5.40 -9.69 -6.42
C ARG A 192 -4.51 -9.92 -5.20
N GLY A 193 -4.85 -9.24 -4.11
CA GLY A 193 -4.21 -9.37 -2.82
C GLY A 193 -5.25 -9.58 -1.73
N GLN A 194 -5.16 -10.72 -1.04
CA GLN A 194 -5.96 -11.02 0.14
C GLN A 194 -5.13 -10.83 1.42
N ILE A 195 -5.78 -10.27 2.44
CA ILE A 195 -5.21 -10.03 3.76
C ILE A 195 -6.14 -10.50 4.86
N VAL A 196 -5.57 -10.77 6.04
CA VAL A 196 -6.28 -10.94 7.31
C VAL A 196 -5.80 -9.85 8.25
N VAL A 197 -6.72 -9.12 8.86
CA VAL A 197 -6.44 -8.08 9.86
C VAL A 197 -6.70 -8.68 11.23
N VAL A 198 -5.73 -8.62 12.14
CA VAL A 198 -5.82 -9.17 13.50
C VAL A 198 -5.50 -8.12 14.56
N ARG A 199 -5.96 -8.33 15.79
CA ARG A 199 -5.65 -7.46 16.94
C ARG A 199 -4.27 -7.72 17.53
N ASN A 200 -3.75 -8.94 17.37
CA ASN A 200 -2.42 -9.32 17.83
C ASN A 200 -1.36 -8.37 17.25
N ASP A 201 -0.40 -7.96 18.09
CA ASP A 201 0.71 -7.10 17.64
C ASP A 201 1.93 -7.97 17.34
N ALA A 202 2.53 -7.78 16.15
CA ALA A 202 3.76 -8.46 15.78
C ALA A 202 5.01 -7.84 16.42
N GLY A 203 4.96 -6.57 16.82
CA GLY A 203 6.11 -5.79 17.32
C GLY A 203 7.20 -5.49 16.28
N LYS A 204 7.10 -6.06 15.08
CA LYS A 204 8.05 -5.94 13.96
C LYS A 204 7.33 -6.13 12.62
N MET A 205 7.97 -5.71 11.55
CA MET A 205 7.53 -6.04 10.19
C MET A 205 8.33 -7.23 9.69
N LEU A 206 7.69 -8.22 9.11
CA LEU A 206 8.39 -9.39 8.59
C LEU A 206 7.88 -9.70 7.20
N SER A 207 8.77 -10.18 6.34
CA SER A 207 8.44 -10.67 5.01
C SER A 207 9.50 -11.65 4.54
N ILE A 208 9.06 -12.62 3.74
CA ILE A 208 9.91 -13.61 3.09
C ILE A 208 9.63 -13.57 1.58
N SER A 209 10.66 -13.90 0.79
CA SER A 209 10.67 -13.74 -0.67
C SER A 209 9.74 -14.70 -1.41
N GLY A 210 9.32 -15.80 -0.79
CA GLY A 210 8.46 -16.81 -1.39
C GLY A 210 7.82 -17.71 -0.34
N THR A 211 6.99 -18.64 -0.82
CA THR A 211 6.30 -19.63 0.01
C THR A 211 6.24 -20.97 -0.72
N ASP A 212 6.05 -22.06 0.03
CA ASP A 212 5.85 -23.40 -0.56
C ASP A 212 4.39 -23.64 -1.00
N ASP A 213 3.51 -22.65 -0.84
CA ASP A 213 2.07 -22.75 -1.12
C ASP A 213 1.71 -22.31 -2.56
N GLY A 214 2.70 -21.90 -3.36
CA GLY A 214 2.54 -21.50 -4.76
C GLY A 214 3.16 -20.13 -5.08
N ASP A 215 3.45 -19.90 -6.37
CA ASP A 215 4.13 -18.70 -6.86
C ASP A 215 3.32 -17.40 -6.67
N ASP A 216 2.00 -17.51 -6.55
CA ASP A 216 1.08 -16.39 -6.33
C ASP A 216 0.74 -16.18 -4.84
N GLU A 217 1.33 -16.95 -3.93
CA GLU A 217 1.19 -16.82 -2.49
C GLU A 217 2.44 -16.21 -1.85
N ALA A 218 2.24 -15.23 -0.97
CA ALA A 218 3.30 -14.50 -0.29
C ALA A 218 3.12 -14.60 1.23
N CYS A 219 4.15 -14.24 1.99
CA CYS A 219 4.05 -14.11 3.44
C CYS A 219 4.67 -12.81 3.95
N TYR A 220 3.88 -12.03 4.67
CA TYR A 220 4.30 -10.80 5.34
C TYR A 220 3.39 -10.49 6.54
N VAL A 221 3.96 -9.79 7.52
CA VAL A 221 3.30 -9.36 8.75
C VAL A 221 3.70 -7.91 9.04
N MET A 222 2.74 -7.04 9.36
CA MET A 222 3.04 -5.67 9.82
C MET A 222 1.94 -5.07 10.67
N THR A 223 2.31 -4.45 11.78
CA THR A 223 1.38 -3.74 12.67
C THR A 223 1.18 -2.30 12.19
N ARG A 224 -0.06 -1.92 11.84
CA ARG A 224 -0.38 -0.52 11.50
C ARG A 224 -0.25 0.36 12.74
N ALA A 225 0.26 1.57 12.54
CA ALA A 225 0.39 2.55 13.61
C ALA A 225 -0.96 2.92 14.29
N ALA A 226 -0.86 3.48 15.50
CA ALA A 226 -2.00 3.99 16.27
C ALA A 226 -3.14 2.96 16.46
N GLY A 227 -2.79 1.70 16.76
CA GLY A 227 -3.77 0.65 17.03
C GLY A 227 -4.57 0.21 15.80
N GLY A 228 -4.05 0.42 14.59
CA GLY A 228 -4.75 0.08 13.34
C GLY A 228 -4.92 -1.42 13.05
N GLY A 229 -4.39 -2.27 13.92
CA GLY A 229 -4.33 -3.72 13.76
C GLY A 229 -3.13 -4.20 12.93
N THR A 230 -2.86 -5.49 13.02
CA THR A 230 -1.79 -6.14 12.26
C THR A 230 -2.34 -6.75 10.98
N ILE A 231 -1.67 -6.46 9.87
CA ILE A 231 -1.96 -7.02 8.57
C ILE A 231 -1.12 -8.27 8.36
N LEU A 232 -1.80 -9.40 8.16
CA LEU A 232 -1.23 -10.66 7.72
C LEU A 232 -1.56 -10.81 6.23
N GLY A 233 -0.57 -11.14 5.42
CA GLY A 233 -0.85 -11.53 4.04
C GLY A 233 0.25 -12.41 3.49
N GLY A 234 0.14 -12.84 2.23
CA GLY A 234 -0.98 -12.55 1.35
C GLY A 234 -0.88 -13.34 0.06
N CYS A 235 -1.34 -12.73 -1.03
CA CYS A 235 -1.19 -13.24 -2.38
C CYS A 235 -0.89 -12.12 -3.39
N TYR A 236 -0.45 -12.53 -4.56
CA TYR A 236 -0.21 -11.70 -5.75
C TYR A 236 -0.72 -12.45 -7.00
N GLN A 237 -2.03 -12.43 -7.22
CA GLN A 237 -2.66 -13.23 -8.29
C GLN A 237 -2.96 -12.32 -9.48
N LYS A 238 -2.00 -12.24 -10.41
CA LYS A 238 -2.08 -11.36 -11.59
C LYS A 238 -3.25 -11.76 -12.50
N GLY A 239 -3.99 -10.78 -13.01
CA GLY A 239 -5.15 -10.96 -13.86
C GLY A 239 -6.44 -11.37 -13.12
N ASN A 240 -6.35 -11.72 -11.83
CA ASN A 240 -7.53 -12.11 -11.06
C ASN A 240 -8.30 -10.87 -10.57
N TRP A 241 -9.59 -10.80 -10.92
CA TRP A 241 -10.51 -9.72 -10.57
C TRP A 241 -11.43 -10.05 -9.38
N ASP A 242 -11.36 -11.25 -8.83
CA ASP A 242 -12.27 -11.68 -7.77
C ASP A 242 -12.12 -10.84 -6.49
N GLY A 243 -13.17 -10.12 -6.14
CA GLY A 243 -13.24 -9.29 -4.93
C GLY A 243 -13.67 -10.04 -3.67
N ASN A 244 -14.01 -11.33 -3.78
CA ASN A 244 -14.47 -12.14 -2.65
C ASN A 244 -13.29 -12.72 -1.87
N VAL A 245 -13.47 -12.87 -0.56
CA VAL A 245 -12.51 -13.57 0.31
C VAL A 245 -12.55 -15.06 0.01
N ASP A 246 -11.38 -15.66 -0.21
CA ASP A 246 -11.20 -17.12 -0.22
C ASP A 246 -10.85 -17.58 1.21
N PRO A 247 -11.74 -18.32 1.90
CA PRO A 247 -11.49 -18.79 3.27
C PRO A 247 -10.28 -19.72 3.36
N THR A 248 -10.00 -20.51 2.33
CA THR A 248 -8.89 -21.46 2.31
C THR A 248 -7.56 -20.71 2.23
N LEU A 249 -7.47 -19.70 1.37
CA LEU A 249 -6.32 -18.81 1.31
C LEU A 249 -6.12 -18.03 2.62
N ALA A 250 -7.21 -17.60 3.28
CA ALA A 250 -7.12 -16.93 4.57
C ALA A 250 -6.49 -17.83 5.65
N ILE A 251 -6.85 -19.12 5.69
CA ILE A 251 -6.24 -20.10 6.60
C ILE A 251 -4.74 -20.23 6.31
N ARG A 252 -4.34 -20.37 5.04
CA ARG A 252 -2.92 -20.49 4.67
C ARG A 252 -2.12 -19.23 5.02
N ILE A 253 -2.66 -18.04 4.76
CA ILE A 253 -2.07 -16.75 5.19
C ILE A 253 -1.79 -16.74 6.70
N MET A 254 -2.78 -17.11 7.52
CA MET A 254 -2.63 -17.13 8.97
C MET A 254 -1.59 -18.14 9.45
N LYS A 255 -1.56 -19.35 8.87
CA LYS A 255 -0.55 -20.36 9.17
C LYS A 255 0.87 -19.86 8.87
N ARG A 256 1.08 -19.30 7.67
CA ARG A 256 2.39 -18.75 7.29
C ARG A 256 2.81 -17.59 8.18
N ALA A 257 1.88 -16.71 8.52
CA ALA A 257 2.16 -15.56 9.40
C ALA A 257 2.59 -16.00 10.81
N VAL A 258 1.91 -16.98 11.42
CA VAL A 258 2.30 -17.51 12.74
C VAL A 258 3.59 -18.32 12.67
N LYS A 259 3.86 -19.04 11.58
CA LYS A 259 5.15 -19.70 11.35
C LYS A 259 6.29 -18.67 11.27
N LEU A 260 6.07 -17.56 10.56
CA LEU A 260 7.06 -16.49 10.37
C LEU A 260 7.26 -15.64 11.63
N CYS A 261 6.19 -15.39 12.40
CA CYS A 261 6.20 -14.60 13.63
C CYS A 261 5.42 -15.32 14.74
N PRO A 262 6.02 -16.31 15.42
CA PRO A 262 5.35 -17.06 16.47
C PRO A 262 4.86 -16.19 17.64
N GLU A 263 5.50 -15.04 17.86
CA GLU A 263 5.16 -14.07 18.89
C GLU A 263 3.74 -13.50 18.73
N LEU A 264 3.19 -13.49 17.51
CA LEU A 264 1.79 -13.10 17.26
C LEU A 264 0.80 -13.83 18.17
N THR A 265 1.09 -15.08 18.51
CA THR A 265 0.21 -15.95 19.29
C THR A 265 0.91 -16.55 20.51
N ASN A 266 2.11 -16.07 20.85
CA ASN A 266 2.99 -16.68 21.84
C ASN A 266 3.19 -18.19 21.60
N GLY A 267 3.35 -18.58 20.34
CA GLY A 267 3.55 -19.97 19.91
C GLY A 267 2.32 -20.88 20.03
N LYS A 268 1.14 -20.34 20.34
CA LYS A 268 -0.06 -21.13 20.58
C LYS A 268 -0.79 -21.59 19.31
N GLY A 269 -0.40 -21.12 18.12
CA GLY A 269 -1.03 -21.51 16.86
C GLY A 269 -2.03 -20.48 16.32
N MET A 270 -2.45 -20.67 15.07
CA MET A 270 -3.24 -19.68 14.31
C MET A 270 -4.63 -19.41 14.90
N GLU A 271 -5.20 -20.35 15.63
CA GLU A 271 -6.50 -20.24 16.28
C GLU A 271 -6.51 -19.21 17.42
N HIS A 272 -5.33 -18.78 17.87
CA HIS A 272 -5.15 -17.71 18.85
C HIS A 272 -4.96 -16.32 18.21
N LEU A 273 -5.12 -16.21 16.89
CA LEU A 273 -5.25 -14.92 16.22
C LEU A 273 -6.64 -14.35 16.47
N ASP A 274 -6.69 -13.15 17.06
CA ASP A 274 -7.91 -12.40 17.28
C ASP A 274 -8.24 -11.60 16.01
N ILE A 275 -8.99 -12.22 15.10
CA ILE A 275 -9.31 -11.66 13.79
C ILE A 275 -10.26 -10.46 13.93
N VAL A 276 -9.88 -9.36 13.28
CA VAL A 276 -10.73 -8.17 13.09
C VAL A 276 -11.57 -8.32 11.83
N ARG A 277 -10.94 -8.65 10.69
CA ARG A 277 -11.63 -8.87 9.41
C ARG A 277 -10.72 -9.54 8.37
N HIS A 278 -11.32 -10.04 7.31
CA HIS A 278 -10.66 -10.39 6.06
C HIS A 278 -10.83 -9.25 5.05
N GLY A 279 -9.93 -9.14 4.07
CA GLY A 279 -10.04 -8.12 3.02
C GLY A 279 -9.36 -8.53 1.73
N VAL A 280 -9.89 -8.04 0.62
CA VAL A 280 -9.36 -8.26 -0.73
C VAL A 280 -9.27 -6.93 -1.45
N GLY A 281 -8.11 -6.65 -2.03
CA GLY A 281 -7.88 -5.51 -2.89
C GLY A 281 -7.21 -5.93 -4.19
N LEU A 282 -7.42 -5.13 -5.25
CA LEU A 282 -6.78 -5.34 -6.54
C LEU A 282 -5.68 -4.28 -6.74
N ARG A 283 -4.43 -4.71 -6.84
CA ARG A 283 -3.31 -3.82 -7.17
C ARG A 283 -3.43 -3.40 -8.64
N PRO A 284 -3.31 -2.10 -8.98
CA PRO A 284 -3.24 -1.64 -10.37
C PRO A 284 -1.82 -1.84 -10.91
N VAL A 285 -1.57 -2.99 -11.56
CA VAL A 285 -0.27 -3.35 -12.14
C VAL A 285 -0.18 -2.88 -13.57
#